data_AF-A0AAD3NP30-F1
#
_entry.id   AF-A0AAD3NP30-F1
#
_cell.length_a   1.000
_cell.length_b   1.000
_cell.length_c   1.000
_cell.angle_alpha   90.00
_cell.angle_beta   90.00
_cell.angle_gamma   90.00
#
_symmetry.space_group_name_H-M   'P 1'
#
loop_
_entity.id
_entity.type
_entity.pdbx_description
1 polymer ?
#
loop_
_entity_poly.entity_id
_entity_poly.type
_entity_poly.pdbx_seq_one_letter_code
_entity_poly.pdbx_strand_id
1 'polypeptide(L)'
;IVLINLKRRLDRRTRMLKTMASLGIHVTLTDAVDGKALNTSQLQALGIEMMPGYKDPYSGRVLTRGEIGCFLSHHSIWTQVIERGLQKVLVLEDDVRFEPWFKRRLQAIMDDVGKAQLDWDLIYVGRKRMQVQQPEQSVEGVDNLVEADYSYWTLGYALSQQGARKLLAAQPFSRMLPVDEFLPVMFNKHPKSV
;
A
#
# COMPACT_ATOMS: atom_id res chain seq x y z
N ILE A 1 -9.48 2.37 9.72
CA ILE A 1 -8.02 2.24 9.53
C ILE A 1 -7.68 0.77 9.70
N VAL A 2 -6.94 0.20 8.76
CA VAL A 2 -6.54 -1.22 8.77
C VAL A 2 -5.05 -1.31 9.09
N LEU A 3 -4.71 -2.24 9.98
CA LEU A 3 -3.33 -2.60 10.31
C LEU A 3 -3.06 -4.03 9.82
N ILE A 4 -2.20 -4.17 8.82
CA ILE A 4 -1.75 -5.45 8.27
C ILE A 4 -0.68 -6.01 9.19
N ASN A 5 -0.86 -7.24 9.66
CA ASN A 5 0.13 -7.92 10.49
C ASN A 5 0.09 -9.42 10.23
N LEU A 6 1.26 -10.04 10.10
CA LEU A 6 1.34 -11.50 10.08
C LEU A 6 0.93 -12.04 11.46
N LYS A 7 -0.02 -12.96 11.51
CA LYS A 7 -0.56 -13.53 12.76
C LYS A 7 0.52 -14.05 13.73
N ARG A 8 1.62 -14.60 13.19
CA ARG A 8 2.76 -15.11 13.97
C ARG A 8 3.70 -14.02 14.53
N ARG A 9 3.58 -12.76 14.07
CA ARG A 9 4.42 -11.61 14.48
C ARG A 9 3.76 -10.83 15.60
N LEU A 10 3.55 -11.51 16.73
CA LEU A 10 2.96 -10.94 17.94
C LEU A 10 3.81 -9.80 18.53
N ASP A 11 5.13 -9.87 18.34
CA ASP A 11 6.09 -8.81 18.71
C ASP A 11 5.73 -7.48 18.03
N ARG A 12 5.56 -7.50 16.71
CA ARG A 12 5.20 -6.33 15.91
C ARG A 12 3.78 -5.87 16.20
N ARG A 13 2.85 -6.82 16.31
CA ARG A 13 1.43 -6.55 16.64
C ARG A 13 1.32 -5.79 17.95
N THR A 14 1.95 -6.29 19.01
CA THR A 14 1.89 -5.69 20.35
C THR A 14 2.47 -4.30 20.35
N ARG A 15 3.63 -4.10 19.71
CA ARG A 15 4.24 -2.79 19.55
C ARG A 15 3.28 -1.82 18.84
N MET A 16 2.75 -2.23 17.69
CA MET A 16 1.89 -1.36 16.88
C MET A 16 0.59 -1.01 17.59
N LEU A 17 -0.06 -1.96 18.28
CA LEU A 17 -1.28 -1.67 19.04
C LEU A 17 -1.02 -0.65 20.16
N LYS A 18 0.11 -0.76 20.87
CA LYS A 18 0.52 0.24 21.86
C LYS A 18 0.74 1.62 21.22
N THR A 19 1.42 1.67 20.08
CA THR A 19 1.64 2.91 19.32
C THR A 19 0.33 3.52 18.82
N MET A 20 -0.60 2.71 18.31
CA MET A 20 -1.91 3.18 17.86
C MET A 20 -2.72 3.75 19.03
N ALA A 21 -2.71 3.08 20.18
CA ALA A 21 -3.35 3.56 21.39
C ALA A 21 -2.76 4.90 21.86
N SER A 22 -1.43 5.06 21.88
CA SER A 22 -0.79 6.34 22.27
C SER A 22 -1.08 7.48 21.29
N LEU A 23 -1.35 7.17 20.02
CA LEU A 23 -1.78 8.14 19.02
C LEU A 23 -3.29 8.41 19.06
N GLY A 24 -4.05 7.67 19.88
CA GLY A 24 -5.51 7.71 19.90
C GLY A 24 -6.14 7.28 18.57
N ILE A 25 -5.53 6.29 17.91
CA ILE A 25 -5.96 5.73 16.63
C ILE A 25 -6.55 4.34 16.86
N HIS A 26 -7.82 4.15 16.48
CA HIS A 26 -8.44 2.83 16.48
C HIS A 26 -8.16 2.14 15.14
N VAL A 27 -7.70 0.89 15.21
CA VAL A 27 -7.36 0.09 14.03
C VAL A 27 -8.14 -1.22 14.01
N THR A 28 -8.54 -1.64 12.83
CA THR A 28 -8.98 -3.00 12.56
C THR A 28 -7.77 -3.82 12.15
N LEU A 29 -7.44 -4.82 12.95
CA LEU A 29 -6.37 -5.76 12.60
C LEU A 29 -6.81 -6.62 11.42
N THR A 30 -5.93 -6.75 10.43
CA THR A 30 -6.09 -7.67 9.31
C THR A 30 -4.91 -8.64 9.32
N ASP A 31 -5.23 -9.93 9.42
CA ASP A 31 -4.21 -10.97 9.37
C ASP A 31 -3.63 -11.02 7.96
N ALA A 32 -2.34 -10.74 7.84
CA ALA A 32 -1.60 -10.79 6.59
C ALA A 32 -1.45 -12.24 6.11
N VAL A 33 -1.41 -12.42 4.79
CA VAL A 33 -1.11 -13.71 4.15
C VAL A 33 0.35 -14.05 4.40
N ASP A 34 0.58 -15.18 5.06
CA ASP A 34 1.92 -15.72 5.22
C ASP A 34 2.38 -16.39 3.93
N GLY A 35 3.09 -15.62 3.11
CA GLY A 35 3.67 -16.13 1.87
C GLY A 35 4.55 -17.37 2.05
N LYS A 36 5.24 -17.51 3.21
CA LYS A 36 6.06 -18.70 3.49
C LYS A 36 5.23 -19.96 3.74
N ALA A 37 3.97 -19.81 4.13
CA ALA A 37 3.03 -20.91 4.33
C ALA A 37 2.31 -21.30 3.02
N LEU A 38 2.41 -20.49 1.96
CA LEU A 38 1.85 -20.83 0.66
C LEU A 38 2.71 -21.91 -0.02
N ASN A 39 2.06 -22.91 -0.60
CA ASN A 39 2.69 -23.92 -1.46
C ASN A 39 2.43 -23.62 -2.96
N THR A 40 3.10 -24.35 -3.85
CA THR A 40 3.01 -24.13 -5.31
C THR A 40 1.59 -24.34 -5.85
N SER A 41 0.88 -25.38 -5.37
CA SER A 41 -0.50 -25.66 -5.81
C SER A 41 -1.47 -24.53 -5.44
N GLN A 42 -1.30 -23.92 -4.27
CA GLN A 42 -2.09 -22.77 -3.85
C GLN A 42 -1.82 -21.54 -4.73
N LEU A 43 -0.57 -21.29 -5.10
CA LEU A 43 -0.22 -20.19 -6.01
C LEU A 43 -0.84 -20.39 -7.40
N GLN A 44 -0.79 -21.63 -7.92
CA GLN A 44 -1.43 -21.98 -9.20
C GLN A 44 -2.95 -21.83 -9.13
N ALA A 45 -3.58 -22.25 -8.05
CA ALA A 45 -5.03 -22.11 -7.85
C ALA A 45 -5.47 -20.64 -7.78
N LEU A 46 -4.60 -19.74 -7.33
CA LEU A 46 -4.84 -18.29 -7.34
C LEU A 46 -4.60 -17.65 -8.71
N GLY A 47 -4.14 -18.42 -9.72
CA GLY A 47 -3.80 -17.90 -11.04
C GLY A 47 -2.64 -16.91 -11.01
N ILE A 48 -1.73 -17.04 -10.04
CA ILE A 48 -0.58 -16.15 -9.92
C ILE A 48 0.44 -16.52 -10.98
N GLU A 49 0.55 -15.66 -11.97
CA GLU A 49 1.56 -15.71 -13.01
C GLU A 49 2.54 -14.56 -12.81
N MET A 50 3.82 -14.94 -12.65
CA MET A 50 4.90 -13.99 -12.53
C MET A 50 5.07 -13.23 -13.85
N MET A 51 5.21 -11.91 -13.80
CA MET A 51 5.48 -11.14 -15.01
C MET A 51 6.75 -11.67 -15.71
N PRO A 52 6.66 -12.11 -16.98
CA PRO A 52 7.81 -12.68 -17.68
C PRO A 52 8.99 -11.71 -17.73
N GLY A 53 10.18 -12.19 -17.37
CA GLY A 53 11.39 -11.37 -17.38
C GLY A 53 11.49 -10.36 -16.23
N TYR A 54 10.51 -10.29 -15.33
CA TYR A 54 10.63 -9.44 -14.14
C TYR A 54 11.81 -9.86 -13.28
N LYS A 55 12.65 -8.87 -13.00
CA LYS A 55 13.70 -8.90 -11.99
C LYS A 55 13.62 -7.58 -11.26
N ASP A 56 13.64 -7.66 -9.94
CA ASP A 56 13.72 -6.49 -9.05
C ASP A 56 14.80 -5.53 -9.57
N PRO A 57 14.48 -4.25 -9.85
CA PRO A 57 15.40 -3.30 -10.48
C PRO A 57 16.71 -3.07 -9.72
N TYR A 58 16.74 -3.32 -8.41
CA TYR A 58 17.88 -3.01 -7.55
C TYR A 58 18.67 -4.25 -7.11
N SER A 59 18.01 -5.38 -6.92
CA SER A 59 18.62 -6.64 -6.45
C SER A 59 18.72 -7.70 -7.54
N GLY A 60 18.01 -7.55 -8.66
CA GLY A 60 18.01 -8.49 -9.78
C GLY A 60 17.29 -9.82 -9.50
N ARG A 61 16.56 -9.92 -8.38
CA ARG A 61 15.88 -11.16 -7.93
C ARG A 61 14.48 -11.27 -8.50
N VAL A 62 13.98 -12.51 -8.54
CA VAL A 62 12.55 -12.78 -8.77
C VAL A 62 11.74 -12.52 -7.50
N LEU A 63 10.42 -12.39 -7.65
CA LEU A 63 9.49 -12.20 -6.53
C LEU A 63 9.63 -13.32 -5.50
N THR A 64 9.81 -12.94 -4.25
CA THR A 64 9.88 -13.83 -3.12
C THR A 64 8.48 -14.24 -2.67
N ARG A 65 8.37 -15.40 -2.01
CA ARG A 65 7.12 -15.80 -1.35
C ARG A 65 6.61 -14.74 -0.37
N GLY A 66 7.50 -14.06 0.33
CA GLY A 66 7.15 -12.98 1.25
C GLY A 66 6.45 -11.82 0.54
N GLU A 67 6.96 -11.39 -0.60
CA GLU A 67 6.35 -10.33 -1.42
C GLU A 67 5.01 -10.75 -2.01
N ILE A 68 4.87 -12.02 -2.42
CA ILE A 68 3.55 -12.58 -2.82
C ILE A 68 2.55 -12.45 -1.66
N GLY A 69 2.93 -12.86 -0.45
CA GLY A 69 2.08 -12.75 0.74
C GLY A 69 1.72 -11.31 1.08
N CYS A 70 2.68 -10.39 0.98
CA CYS A 70 2.44 -8.95 1.13
C CYS A 70 1.38 -8.48 0.12
N PHE A 71 1.59 -8.72 -1.17
CA PHE A 71 0.64 -8.33 -2.21
C PHE A 71 -0.76 -8.91 -1.98
N LEU A 72 -0.88 -10.20 -1.68
CA LEU A 72 -2.17 -10.84 -1.41
C LEU A 72 -2.89 -10.22 -0.21
N SER A 73 -2.15 -9.76 0.79
CA SER A 73 -2.70 -9.05 1.95
C SER A 73 -3.30 -7.70 1.53
N HIS A 74 -2.60 -6.92 0.69
CA HIS A 74 -3.11 -5.66 0.15
C HIS A 74 -4.30 -5.88 -0.78
N HIS A 75 -4.22 -6.86 -1.69
CA HIS A 75 -5.30 -7.21 -2.60
C HIS A 75 -6.58 -7.58 -1.84
N SER A 76 -6.49 -8.38 -0.77
CA SER A 76 -7.63 -8.71 0.09
C SER A 76 -8.29 -7.47 0.68
N ILE A 77 -7.52 -6.45 1.05
CA ILE A 77 -8.06 -5.18 1.55
C ILE A 77 -8.76 -4.42 0.44
N TRP A 78 -8.18 -4.37 -0.77
CA TRP A 78 -8.83 -3.73 -1.93
C TRP A 78 -10.18 -4.38 -2.23
N THR A 79 -10.24 -5.72 -2.21
CA THR A 79 -11.50 -6.47 -2.35
C THR A 79 -12.51 -6.09 -1.27
N GLN A 80 -12.09 -6.08 0.00
CA GLN A 80 -12.96 -5.73 1.13
C GLN A 80 -13.49 -4.29 1.07
N VAL A 81 -12.71 -3.34 0.54
CA VAL A 81 -13.17 -1.95 0.34
C VAL A 81 -14.39 -1.92 -0.57
N ILE A 82 -14.38 -2.73 -1.64
CA ILE A 82 -15.51 -2.83 -2.58
C ILE A 82 -16.68 -3.60 -1.97
N GLU A 83 -16.42 -4.79 -1.44
CA GLU A 83 -17.46 -5.69 -0.91
C GLU A 83 -18.24 -5.05 0.24
N ARG A 84 -17.57 -4.25 1.08
CA ARG A 84 -18.18 -3.60 2.24
C ARG A 84 -18.66 -2.17 1.94
N GLY A 85 -18.53 -1.70 0.69
CA GLY A 85 -18.94 -0.35 0.30
C GLY A 85 -18.20 0.77 1.04
N LEU A 86 -16.96 0.52 1.47
CA LEU A 86 -16.16 1.54 2.16
C LEU A 86 -15.80 2.65 1.18
N GLN A 87 -15.99 3.90 1.59
CA GLN A 87 -15.67 5.06 0.74
C GLN A 87 -14.16 5.32 0.68
N LYS A 88 -13.48 5.14 1.81
CA LYS A 88 -12.02 5.24 1.93
C LYS A 88 -11.51 4.40 3.08
N VAL A 89 -10.27 3.93 2.97
CA VAL A 89 -9.54 3.22 4.03
C VAL A 89 -8.13 3.77 4.14
N LEU A 90 -7.57 3.77 5.36
CA LEU A 90 -6.14 3.94 5.59
C LEU A 90 -5.55 2.56 5.87
N VAL A 91 -4.57 2.15 5.08
CA VAL A 91 -3.84 0.89 5.21
C VAL A 91 -2.47 1.17 5.79
N LEU A 92 -2.08 0.43 6.83
CA LEU A 92 -0.78 0.55 7.51
C LEU A 92 -0.16 -0.84 7.66
N GLU A 93 1.15 -0.95 7.45
CA GLU A 93 1.93 -2.15 7.77
C GLU A 93 2.38 -2.18 9.25
N ASP A 94 2.83 -3.35 9.73
CA ASP A 94 3.16 -3.57 11.14
C ASP A 94 4.55 -3.10 11.58
N ASP A 95 5.36 -2.59 10.65
CA ASP A 95 6.73 -2.12 10.90
C ASP A 95 6.98 -0.64 10.63
N VAL A 96 5.90 0.12 10.45
CA VAL A 96 5.98 1.57 10.33
C VAL A 96 6.31 2.26 11.65
N ARG A 97 6.87 3.46 11.53
CA ARG A 97 7.06 4.42 12.61
C ARG A 97 6.31 5.70 12.28
N PHE A 98 5.84 6.39 13.30
CA PHE A 98 5.04 7.61 13.13
C PHE A 98 5.82 8.81 13.62
N GLU A 99 5.78 9.87 12.82
CA GLU A 99 6.26 11.18 13.21
C GLU A 99 5.36 11.79 14.31
N PRO A 100 5.91 12.71 15.13
CA PRO A 100 5.10 13.50 16.04
C PRO A 100 3.91 14.15 15.33
N TRP A 101 2.77 14.16 16.00
CA TRP A 101 1.52 14.76 15.49
C TRP A 101 0.95 14.10 14.22
N PHE A 102 1.39 12.87 13.87
CA PHE A 102 0.92 12.15 12.68
C PHE A 102 -0.60 12.22 12.48
N LYS A 103 -1.38 11.85 13.51
CA LYS A 103 -2.86 11.87 13.44
C LYS A 103 -3.41 13.25 13.05
N ARG A 104 -2.90 14.31 13.70
CA ARG A 104 -3.34 15.69 13.45
C ARG A 104 -2.96 16.14 12.04
N ARG A 105 -1.74 15.83 11.60
CA ARG A 105 -1.24 16.18 10.26
C ARG A 105 -2.03 15.47 9.17
N LEU A 106 -2.25 14.16 9.31
CA LEU A 106 -3.04 13.39 8.35
C LEU A 106 -4.49 13.90 8.30
N GLN A 107 -5.10 14.22 9.44
CA GLN A 107 -6.46 14.77 9.46
C GLN A 107 -6.52 16.09 8.69
N ALA A 108 -5.58 17.02 8.92
CA ALA A 108 -5.53 18.29 8.21
C ALA A 108 -5.41 18.10 6.69
N ILE A 109 -4.50 17.23 6.23
CA ILE A 109 -4.35 16.91 4.79
C ILE A 109 -5.66 16.35 4.23
N MET A 110 -6.31 15.41 4.92
CA MET A 110 -7.54 14.80 4.43
C MET A 110 -8.74 15.77 4.45
N ASP A 111 -8.75 16.75 5.36
CA ASP A 111 -9.75 17.81 5.39
C ASP A 111 -9.57 18.76 4.20
N ASP A 112 -8.31 19.13 3.89
CA ASP A 112 -7.99 20.00 2.76
C ASP A 112 -8.24 19.30 1.40
N VAL A 113 -7.92 18.00 1.29
CA VAL A 113 -8.34 17.15 0.16
C VAL A 113 -9.85 17.22 -0.06
N GLY A 114 -10.64 17.22 1.02
CA GLY A 114 -12.09 17.34 0.96
C GLY A 114 -12.56 18.71 0.52
N LYS A 115 -11.96 19.79 1.04
CA LYS A 115 -12.29 21.18 0.67
C LYS A 115 -11.92 21.50 -0.77
N ALA A 116 -10.78 21.01 -1.23
CA ALA A 116 -10.31 21.15 -2.61
C ALA A 116 -11.10 20.27 -3.59
N GLN A 117 -11.97 19.36 -3.08
CA GLN A 117 -12.72 18.39 -3.88
C GLN A 117 -11.81 17.57 -4.80
N LEU A 118 -10.60 17.23 -4.32
CA LEU A 118 -9.60 16.54 -5.11
C LEU A 118 -10.13 15.16 -5.51
N ASP A 119 -10.03 14.83 -6.79
CA ASP A 119 -10.26 13.48 -7.30
C ASP A 119 -9.00 12.65 -7.08
N TRP A 120 -9.06 11.64 -6.20
CA TRP A 120 -7.89 10.84 -5.83
C TRP A 120 -8.22 9.34 -5.68
N ASP A 121 -7.27 8.52 -6.09
CA ASP A 121 -7.34 7.06 -5.98
C ASP A 121 -6.61 6.54 -4.75
N LEU A 122 -5.37 6.99 -4.57
CA LEU A 122 -4.46 6.57 -3.51
C LEU A 122 -3.61 7.76 -3.06
N ILE A 123 -3.45 7.93 -1.75
CA ILE A 123 -2.54 8.91 -1.14
C ILE A 123 -1.55 8.15 -0.27
N TYR A 124 -0.27 8.19 -0.61
CA TYR A 124 0.78 7.63 0.25
C TYR A 124 0.87 8.41 1.56
N VAL A 125 0.87 7.70 2.69
CA VAL A 125 1.15 8.28 4.02
C VAL A 125 2.50 7.84 4.56
N GLY A 126 3.10 6.83 3.95
CA GLY A 126 4.46 6.37 4.21
C GLY A 126 4.99 5.65 2.97
N ARG A 127 6.11 6.13 2.45
CA ARG A 127 6.82 5.56 1.30
C ARG A 127 8.28 6.00 1.31
N LYS A 128 9.10 5.34 0.51
CA LYS A 128 10.46 5.75 0.17
C LYS A 128 10.47 6.31 -1.25
N ARG A 129 10.69 7.62 -1.37
CA ARG A 129 10.92 8.26 -2.67
C ARG A 129 12.24 7.77 -3.26
N MET A 130 12.21 7.28 -4.50
CA MET A 130 13.38 6.75 -5.17
C MET A 130 14.05 7.78 -6.09
N GLN A 131 13.29 8.72 -6.65
CA GLN A 131 13.81 9.83 -7.44
C GLN A 131 14.01 11.09 -6.59
N VAL A 132 15.13 11.18 -5.87
CA VAL A 132 15.39 12.30 -4.94
C VAL A 132 15.98 13.56 -5.60
N GLN A 133 16.44 13.45 -6.85
CA GLN A 133 17.14 14.55 -7.54
C GLN A 133 16.20 15.69 -7.98
N GLN A 134 14.96 15.37 -8.36
CA GLN A 134 13.98 16.35 -8.83
C GLN A 134 12.81 16.44 -7.86
N PRO A 135 12.46 17.64 -7.33
CA PRO A 135 11.37 17.77 -6.38
C PRO A 135 10.05 17.29 -7.00
N GLU A 136 9.20 16.69 -6.17
CA GLU A 136 7.83 16.35 -6.57
C GLU A 136 6.97 17.60 -6.59
N GLN A 137 5.95 17.60 -7.44
CA GLN A 137 5.06 18.74 -7.61
C GLN A 137 4.03 18.79 -6.50
N SER A 138 3.85 19.95 -5.88
CA SER A 138 2.79 20.17 -4.89
C SER A 138 1.41 20.04 -5.54
N VAL A 139 0.47 19.43 -4.83
CA VAL A 139 -0.93 19.41 -5.25
C VAL A 139 -1.59 20.74 -4.87
N GLU A 140 -2.19 21.41 -5.85
CA GLU A 140 -2.85 22.70 -5.63
C GLU A 140 -3.99 22.57 -4.62
N GLY A 141 -4.08 23.53 -3.69
CA GLY A 141 -5.15 23.58 -2.69
C GLY A 141 -5.00 22.62 -1.51
N VAL A 142 -3.93 21.82 -1.44
CA VAL A 142 -3.68 20.89 -0.32
C VAL A 142 -2.25 21.01 0.19
N ASP A 143 -2.09 21.58 1.38
CA ASP A 143 -0.78 21.74 2.00
C ASP A 143 -0.15 20.39 2.35
N ASN A 144 1.16 20.26 2.09
CA ASN A 144 1.96 19.06 2.35
C ASN A 144 1.49 17.80 1.58
N LEU A 145 0.81 17.98 0.46
CA LEU A 145 0.53 16.92 -0.51
C LEU A 145 1.27 17.17 -1.81
N VAL A 146 1.81 16.11 -2.39
CA VAL A 146 2.55 16.14 -3.66
C VAL A 146 2.08 15.02 -4.57
N GLU A 147 2.22 15.22 -5.88
CA GLU A 147 2.12 14.14 -6.85
C GLU A 147 3.32 13.20 -6.67
N ALA A 148 3.06 11.97 -6.25
CA ALA A 148 4.11 11.00 -6.00
C ALA A 148 4.80 10.60 -7.32
N ASP A 149 6.13 10.54 -7.30
CA ASP A 149 6.91 9.88 -8.35
C ASP A 149 7.27 8.44 -7.94
N TYR A 150 8.21 7.80 -8.63
CA TYR A 150 8.63 6.44 -8.37
C TYR A 150 9.01 6.24 -6.90
N SER A 151 8.35 5.27 -6.29
CA SER A 151 8.33 5.08 -4.86
C SER A 151 8.41 3.62 -4.50
N TYR A 152 9.13 3.34 -3.43
CA TYR A 152 9.20 2.03 -2.80
C TYR A 152 8.60 2.03 -1.42
N TRP A 153 8.44 0.81 -0.88
CA TRP A 153 7.89 0.52 0.43
C TRP A 153 6.44 0.96 0.53
N THR A 154 5.54 -0.02 0.67
CA THR A 154 4.11 0.24 0.86
C THR A 154 3.79 0.37 2.35
N LEU A 155 4.54 1.23 3.06
CA LEU A 155 4.44 1.39 4.52
C LEU A 155 3.02 1.75 4.95
N GLY A 156 2.41 2.69 4.22
CA GLY A 156 1.00 3.00 4.39
C GLY A 156 0.45 3.96 3.35
N TYR A 157 -0.84 3.83 3.08
CA TYR A 157 -1.55 4.68 2.14
C TYR A 157 -3.04 4.79 2.49
N ALA A 158 -3.65 5.93 2.20
CA ALA A 158 -5.09 6.03 2.08
C ALA A 158 -5.51 5.55 0.68
N LEU A 159 -6.63 4.85 0.59
CA LEU A 159 -7.20 4.32 -0.65
C LEU A 159 -8.68 4.67 -0.70
N SER A 160 -9.11 5.27 -1.80
CA SER A 160 -10.52 5.54 -2.08
C SER A 160 -11.18 4.30 -2.68
N GLN A 161 -12.51 4.26 -2.66
CA GLN A 161 -13.25 3.15 -3.28
C GLN A 161 -12.95 3.04 -4.78
N GLN A 162 -12.87 4.16 -5.50
CA GLN A 162 -12.52 4.17 -6.93
C GLN A 162 -11.10 3.66 -7.16
N GLY A 163 -10.15 4.02 -6.30
CA GLY A 163 -8.78 3.51 -6.36
C GLY A 163 -8.76 1.99 -6.21
N ALA A 164 -9.49 1.45 -5.23
CA ALA A 164 -9.61 0.00 -5.05
C ALA A 164 -10.19 -0.69 -6.31
N ARG A 165 -11.21 -0.10 -6.97
CA ARG A 165 -11.75 -0.64 -8.23
C ARG A 165 -10.70 -0.67 -9.33
N LYS A 166 -9.96 0.42 -9.52
CA LYS A 166 -8.90 0.51 -10.54
C LYS A 166 -7.78 -0.50 -10.31
N LEU A 167 -7.33 -0.67 -9.06
CA LEU A 167 -6.29 -1.64 -8.71
C LEU A 167 -6.73 -3.09 -8.98
N LEU A 168 -7.98 -3.44 -8.66
CA LEU A 168 -8.53 -4.77 -8.92
C LEU A 168 -8.78 -5.01 -10.42
N ALA A 169 -9.25 -4.00 -11.14
CA ALA A 169 -9.51 -4.08 -12.58
C ALA A 169 -8.24 -4.33 -13.41
N ALA A 170 -7.07 -3.98 -12.88
CA ALA A 170 -5.78 -4.26 -13.51
C ALA A 170 -5.40 -5.76 -13.54
N GLN A 171 -6.19 -6.64 -12.91
CA GLN A 171 -5.96 -8.09 -12.87
C GLN A 171 -4.53 -8.46 -12.47
N PRO A 172 -4.04 -7.98 -11.31
CA PRO A 172 -2.62 -8.01 -10.95
C PRO A 172 -2.02 -9.42 -10.82
N PHE A 173 -2.84 -10.46 -10.64
CA PHE A 173 -2.33 -11.83 -10.52
C PHE A 173 -1.83 -12.41 -11.84
N SER A 174 -2.31 -11.92 -12.99
CA SER A 174 -1.88 -12.41 -14.32
C SER A 174 -0.47 -11.94 -14.72
N ARG A 175 0.01 -10.86 -14.09
CA ARG A 175 1.34 -10.27 -14.35
C ARG A 175 1.90 -9.70 -13.05
N MET A 176 2.12 -10.57 -12.08
CA MET A 176 2.39 -10.15 -10.72
C MET A 176 3.75 -9.47 -10.57
N LEU A 177 3.72 -8.32 -9.90
CA LEU A 177 4.86 -7.55 -9.40
C LEU A 177 4.78 -7.46 -7.86
N PRO A 178 5.87 -7.13 -7.14
CA PRO A 178 5.75 -6.68 -5.76
C PRO A 178 4.75 -5.52 -5.66
N VAL A 179 4.04 -5.39 -4.53
CA VAL A 179 2.98 -4.38 -4.42
C VAL A 179 3.54 -2.96 -4.52
N ASP A 180 4.75 -2.73 -4.02
CA ASP A 180 5.44 -1.44 -4.11
C ASP A 180 6.02 -1.13 -5.49
N GLU A 181 6.08 -2.10 -6.41
CA GLU A 181 6.35 -1.87 -7.84
C GLU A 181 5.07 -1.71 -8.65
N PHE A 182 4.07 -2.54 -8.33
CA PHE A 182 2.77 -2.52 -8.98
C PHE A 182 2.09 -1.16 -8.83
N LEU A 183 2.08 -0.59 -7.62
CA LEU A 183 1.44 0.70 -7.38
C LEU A 183 2.02 1.81 -8.27
N PRO A 184 3.35 2.05 -8.34
CA PRO A 184 3.95 2.99 -9.30
C PRO A 184 3.62 2.76 -10.77
N VAL A 185 3.51 1.50 -11.21
CA VAL A 185 3.08 1.18 -12.59
C VAL A 185 1.67 1.70 -12.85
N MET A 186 0.76 1.58 -11.88
CA MET A 186 -0.64 2.01 -12.03
C MET A 186 -0.83 3.52 -12.24
N PHE A 187 0.18 4.34 -11.95
CA PHE A 187 0.18 5.78 -12.22
C PHE A 187 1.34 6.23 -13.12
N ASN A 188 1.90 5.31 -13.92
CA ASN A 188 2.92 5.58 -14.95
C ASN A 188 4.22 6.21 -14.42
N LYS A 189 4.64 5.84 -13.20
CA LYS A 189 5.88 6.36 -12.58
C LYS A 189 6.93 5.28 -12.36
N HIS A 190 6.86 4.16 -13.05
CA HIS A 190 7.91 3.13 -12.98
C HIS A 190 9.10 3.49 -13.91
N PRO A 191 10.37 3.32 -13.48
CA PRO A 191 11.55 3.79 -14.23
C PRO A 191 11.85 3.00 -15.51
N LYS A 192 11.28 1.80 -15.62
CA LYS A 192 11.30 1.00 -16.85
C LYS A 192 9.90 1.04 -17.48
N SER A 193 9.83 0.98 -18.80
CA SER A 193 8.58 0.67 -19.51
C SER A 193 8.19 -0.76 -19.17
N VAL A 194 7.23 -0.93 -18.25
CA VAL A 194 6.73 -2.22 -17.75
C VAL A 194 5.23 -2.27 -17.98
#